data_AF-A0A822ITQ4-F1
#
_entry.id   AF-A0A822ITQ4-F1
#
_cell.length_a   1.000
_cell.length_b   1.000
_cell.length_c   1.000
_cell.angle_alpha   90.00
_cell.angle_beta   90.00
_cell.angle_gamma   90.00
#
_symmetry.space_group_name_H-M   'P 1'
#
loop_
_entity.id
_entity.type
_entity.pdbx_description
1 polymer ?
#
loop_
_entity_poly.entity_id
_entity_poly.type
_entity_poly.pdbx_seq_one_letter_code
_entity_poly.pdbx_strand_id
1 'polypeptide(L)'
;MRKVAVEYMRLFKPGKHCAILMGDSRRNKHFIPITPWVMMSFLEAGFILREDMIKMQWKMKSIRDKWFGKKYDFYLIGHEHLYVFRKPNDQERTAKFKESMK
;
A
#
# COMPACT_ATOMS: atom_id res chain seq x y z
N MET A 1 11.60 2.59 1.67
CA MET A 1 10.55 1.72 2.25
C MET A 1 11.08 0.39 2.77
N ARG A 2 11.90 -0.36 2.02
CA ARG A 2 12.49 -1.64 2.50
C ARG A 2 13.06 -1.61 3.93
N LYS A 3 13.90 -0.62 4.28
CA LYS A 3 14.44 -0.47 5.65
C LYS A 3 13.35 -0.42 6.73
N VAL A 4 12.26 0.31 6.45
CA VAL A 4 11.11 0.44 7.36
C VAL A 4 10.37 -0.90 7.48
N ALA A 5 10.12 -1.58 6.36
CA ALA A 5 9.44 -2.88 6.35
C ALA A 5 10.21 -3.94 7.16
N VAL A 6 11.53 -3.99 7.01
CA VAL A 6 12.40 -4.90 7.79
C VAL A 6 12.33 -4.58 9.30
N GLU A 7 12.37 -3.30 9.68
CA GLU A 7 12.23 -2.93 11.10
C GLU A 7 10.84 -3.23 11.65
N TYR A 8 9.78 -3.04 10.86
CA TYR A 8 8.43 -3.47 11.25
C TYR A 8 8.38 -4.99 11.47
N MET A 9 8.98 -5.77 10.58
CA MET A 9 9.05 -7.22 10.72
C MET A 9 9.80 -7.62 12.00
N ARG A 10 10.87 -6.92 12.36
CA ARG A 10 11.63 -7.16 13.60
C ARG A 10 10.81 -6.85 14.84
N LEU A 11 10.06 -5.74 14.85
CA LEU A 11 9.33 -5.25 16.04
C LEU A 11 7.97 -5.92 16.28
N PHE A 12 7.26 -6.30 15.21
CA PHE A 12 5.91 -6.85 15.35
C PHE A 12 5.90 -8.21 16.06
N LYS A 13 4.92 -8.43 16.94
CA LYS A 13 4.68 -9.75 17.53
C LYS A 13 4.20 -10.72 16.43
N PRO A 14 4.62 -12.00 16.47
CA PRO A 14 4.14 -13.03 15.55
C PRO A 14 2.60 -13.09 15.51
N GLY A 15 2.03 -13.32 14.33
CA GLY A 15 0.58 -13.42 14.10
C GLY A 15 -0.19 -12.10 14.13
N LYS A 16 0.46 -10.97 14.43
CA LYS A 16 -0.19 -9.65 14.45
C LYS A 16 -0.26 -9.02 13.06
N HIS A 17 -1.16 -8.04 12.93
CA HIS A 17 -1.47 -7.38 11.69
C HIS A 17 -1.04 -5.91 11.72
N CYS A 18 -0.58 -5.40 10.59
CA CYS A 18 -0.30 -3.99 10.35
C CYS A 18 -1.13 -3.54 9.17
N ALA A 19 -1.85 -2.43 9.31
CA ALA A 19 -2.60 -1.81 8.22
C ALA A 19 -1.90 -0.54 7.77
N ILE A 20 -1.77 -0.35 6.45
CA ILE A 20 -1.11 0.81 5.85
C ILE A 20 -2.06 1.40 4.80
N LEU A 21 -2.57 2.60 5.06
CA LEU A 21 -3.33 3.38 4.09
C LEU A 21 -2.36 4.23 3.27
N MET A 22 -2.36 4.05 1.96
CA MET A 22 -1.51 4.80 1.04
C MET A 22 -2.29 5.16 -0.23
N GLY A 23 -2.08 6.39 -0.69
CA GLY A 23 -2.51 6.84 -2.00
C GLY A 23 -1.33 6.93 -2.96
N ASP A 24 -1.61 6.68 -4.23
CA ASP A 24 -0.66 7.00 -5.30
C ASP A 24 -0.63 8.50 -5.58
N SER A 25 0.44 8.93 -6.23
CA SER A 25 0.63 10.33 -6.54
C SER A 25 0.75 10.55 -8.04
N ARG A 26 0.82 11.82 -8.42
CA ARG A 26 1.05 12.25 -9.79
C ARG A 26 2.05 13.39 -9.79
N ARG A 27 3.00 13.32 -10.72
CA ARG A 27 3.93 14.41 -11.02
C ARG A 27 4.08 14.52 -12.53
N ASN A 28 4.14 15.74 -13.05
CA ASN A 28 4.26 16.00 -14.49
C ASN A 28 3.23 15.23 -15.33
N LYS A 29 1.98 15.15 -14.86
CA LYS A 29 0.88 14.36 -15.47
C LYS A 29 1.03 12.83 -15.49
N HIS A 30 2.14 12.29 -14.98
CA HIS A 30 2.40 10.85 -14.93
C HIS A 30 2.06 10.26 -13.56
N PHE A 31 1.49 9.06 -13.56
CA PHE A 31 1.16 8.31 -12.36
C PHE A 31 2.43 7.81 -11.67
N ILE A 32 2.50 7.96 -10.35
CA ILE A 32 3.59 7.45 -9.52
C ILE A 32 3.01 6.33 -8.65
N PRO A 33 3.34 5.05 -8.95
CA PRO A 33 2.81 3.89 -8.25
C PRO A 33 3.53 3.67 -6.92
N ILE A 34 3.22 4.50 -5.93
CA ILE A 34 3.73 4.39 -4.55
C ILE A 34 3.15 3.14 -3.87
N THR A 35 1.86 2.87 -4.05
CA THR A 35 1.16 1.78 -3.37
C THR A 35 1.76 0.41 -3.71
N PRO A 36 2.06 0.05 -4.97
CA PRO A 36 2.68 -1.24 -5.27
C PRO A 36 4.11 -1.32 -4.75
N TRP A 37 4.88 -0.22 -4.72
CA TRP A 37 6.23 -0.23 -4.15
C TRP A 37 6.23 -0.50 -2.65
N VAL A 38 5.25 0.05 -1.92
CA VAL A 38 5.07 -0.24 -0.50
C VAL A 38 4.65 -1.70 -0.31
N MET A 39 3.66 -2.17 -1.06
CA MET A 39 3.21 -3.57 -0.99
C MET A 39 4.37 -4.54 -1.18
N MET A 40 5.13 -4.37 -2.26
CA MET A 40 6.28 -5.23 -2.57
C MET A 40 7.36 -5.14 -1.49
N SER A 41 7.61 -3.95 -0.93
CA SER A 41 8.60 -3.81 0.16
C SER A 41 8.22 -4.61 1.41
N PHE A 42 6.93 -4.73 1.73
CA PHE A 42 6.45 -5.49 2.89
C PHE A 42 6.43 -6.99 2.60
N LEU A 43 6.02 -7.41 1.40
CA LEU A 43 6.09 -8.80 0.97
C LEU A 43 7.54 -9.32 0.97
N GLU A 44 8.48 -8.55 0.42
CA GLU A 44 9.93 -8.87 0.44
C GLU A 44 10.53 -8.95 1.85
N ALA A 45 9.92 -8.26 2.83
CA ALA A 45 10.35 -8.33 4.22
C ALA A 45 9.83 -9.60 4.95
N GLY A 46 8.95 -10.38 4.32
CA GLY A 46 8.38 -11.61 4.86
C GLY A 46 6.99 -11.45 5.49
N PHE A 47 6.32 -10.31 5.28
CA PHE A 47 4.91 -10.20 5.61
C PHE A 47 4.04 -10.96 4.60
N ILE A 48 2.84 -11.36 5.04
CA ILE A 48 1.81 -11.95 4.20
C ILE A 48 0.77 -10.88 3.92
N LEU A 49 0.41 -10.65 2.66
CA LEU A 49 -0.72 -9.78 2.33
C LEU A 49 -2.01 -10.50 2.71
N ARG A 50 -2.76 -9.92 3.63
CA ARG A 50 -4.02 -10.48 4.11
C ARG A 50 -5.21 -9.90 3.37
N GLU A 51 -5.24 -8.58 3.20
CA GLU A 51 -6.29 -7.86 2.48
C GLU A 51 -5.69 -6.71 1.67
N ASP A 52 -6.25 -6.46 0.49
CA ASP A 52 -6.10 -5.21 -0.25
C ASP A 52 -7.48 -4.55 -0.36
N MET A 53 -7.69 -3.48 0.41
CA MET A 53 -8.96 -2.77 0.46
C MET A 53 -8.86 -1.46 -0.32
N ILE A 54 -9.85 -1.22 -1.18
CA ILE A 54 -9.94 0.01 -1.96
C ILE A 54 -10.79 1.04 -1.22
N LYS A 55 -10.15 2.10 -0.74
CA LYS A 55 -10.84 3.26 -0.17
C LYS A 55 -11.17 4.24 -1.30
N MET A 56 -12.41 4.18 -1.76
CA MET A 56 -12.95 5.12 -2.74
C MET A 56 -12.93 6.56 -2.19
N GLN A 57 -12.38 7.49 -2.96
CA GLN A 57 -12.35 8.91 -2.60
C GLN A 57 -13.44 9.67 -3.34
N TRP A 58 -14.33 10.30 -2.59
CA TRP A 58 -15.40 11.14 -3.12
C TRP A 58 -15.09 12.60 -2.82
N LYS A 59 -15.04 13.45 -3.86
CA LYS A 59 -14.85 14.91 -3.73
C LYS A 59 -13.49 15.34 -3.14
N MET A 60 -12.42 14.63 -3.45
CA MET A 60 -11.07 15.01 -3.01
C MET A 60 -10.67 16.37 -3.61
N LYS A 61 -10.29 17.33 -2.76
CA LYS A 61 -9.76 18.64 -3.15
C LYS A 61 -8.25 18.63 -3.00
N SER A 62 -7.51 19.17 -3.97
CA SER A 62 -6.08 19.43 -3.75
C SER A 62 -5.91 20.58 -2.77
N ILE A 63 -5.01 20.43 -1.79
CA ILE A 63 -4.70 21.46 -0.77
C ILE A 63 -4.33 22.82 -1.39
N ARG A 64 -3.82 22.83 -2.63
CA ARG A 64 -3.63 24.05 -3.41
C ARG A 64 -4.86 24.26 -4.28
N ASP A 65 -5.76 25.14 -3.86
CA ASP A 65 -6.89 25.66 -4.64
C ASP A 65 -6.38 26.47 -5.84
N LYS A 66 -5.81 25.79 -6.82
CA LYS A 66 -5.63 26.33 -8.16
C LYS A 66 -6.66 25.65 -9.03
N TRP A 67 -7.76 26.36 -9.27
CA TRP A 67 -8.82 26.06 -10.23
C TRP A 67 -8.23 25.88 -11.64
N PHE A 68 -7.58 24.76 -11.93
CA PHE A 68 -6.97 24.52 -13.24
C PHE A 68 -7.68 23.37 -13.94
N GLY A 69 -8.52 23.73 -14.92
CA GLY A 69 -8.95 22.89 -16.03
C GLY A 69 -10.17 22.01 -15.77
N LYS A 70 -11.28 22.29 -16.46
CA LYS A 70 -12.43 21.37 -16.55
C LYS A 70 -12.11 20.09 -17.33
N LYS A 71 -10.96 20.02 -18.00
CA LYS A 71 -10.55 18.92 -18.89
C LYS A 71 -9.05 18.65 -18.71
N TYR A 72 -8.72 17.49 -18.16
CA TYR A 72 -7.36 16.96 -18.09
C TYR A 72 -7.16 15.97 -19.24
N ASP A 73 -5.92 15.85 -19.73
CA ASP A 73 -5.48 14.78 -20.64
C ASP A 73 -5.10 13.48 -19.90
N PHE A 74 -5.47 13.38 -18.62
CA PHE A 74 -5.24 12.23 -17.75
C PHE A 74 -6.42 12.02 -16.80
N TYR A 75 -6.55 10.81 -16.27
CA TYR A 75 -7.61 10.46 -15.31
C TYR A 75 -7.27 10.86 -13.87
N LEU A 76 -8.24 11.26 -13.06
CA LEU A 76 -8.01 11.51 -11.64
C LEU A 76 -7.79 10.20 -10.87
N ILE A 77 -6.95 10.24 -9.85
CA ILE A 77 -6.78 9.10 -8.93
C ILE A 77 -8.02 9.09 -8.02
N GLY A 78 -8.77 8.00 -8.06
CA GLY A 78 -10.09 7.90 -7.40
C GLY A 78 -10.09 7.07 -6.12
N HIS A 79 -8.95 6.54 -5.70
CA HIS A 79 -8.87 5.65 -4.55
C HIS A 79 -7.52 5.71 -3.85
N GLU A 80 -7.51 5.19 -2.63
CA GLU A 80 -6.32 4.82 -1.87
C GLU A 80 -6.39 3.32 -1.57
N HIS A 81 -5.22 2.68 -1.48
CA HIS A 81 -5.11 1.31 -1.02
C HIS A 81 -4.94 1.29 0.51
N LEU A 82 -5.72 0.46 1.18
CA LEU A 82 -5.49 0.06 2.55
C LEU A 82 -5.04 -1.40 2.55
N TYR A 83 -3.73 -1.60 2.66
CA TYR A 83 -3.17 -2.93 2.76
C TYR A 83 -3.20 -3.41 4.20
N VAL A 84 -3.62 -4.64 4.41
CA VAL A 84 -3.49 -5.35 5.69
C VAL A 84 -2.43 -6.42 5.53
N PHE A 85 -1.30 -6.24 6.22
CA PHE A 85 -0.21 -7.21 6.29
C PHE A 85 -0.29 -8.01 7.58
N ARG A 86 0.08 -9.28 7.52
CA ARG A 86 0.19 -10.16 8.69
C ARG A 86 1.63 -10.66 8.82
N LYS A 87 2.19 -10.56 10.03
CA LYS A 87 3.42 -11.26 10.37
C LYS A 87 3.09 -12.74 10.61
N PRO A 88 3.79 -13.70 9.99
CA PRO A 88 3.61 -15.12 10.30
C PRO A 88 3.77 -15.42 11.80
N ASN A 89 3.12 -16.48 12.28
CA ASN A 89 3.42 -17.02 13.61
C ASN A 89 4.78 -17.72 13.60
N ASP A 90 5.39 -17.86 14.77
CA ASP A 90 6.58 -18.68 14.93
C ASP A 90 6.27 -20.12 14.50
N GLN A 91 7.14 -20.70 13.66
CA GLN A 91 6.99 -22.06 13.10
C GLN A 91 5.72 -22.29 12.25
N GLU A 92 5.08 -21.23 11.78
CA GLU A 92 3.91 -21.36 10.90
C GLU A 92 4.29 -21.97 9.54
N ARG A 93 3.51 -22.95 9.08
CA ARG A 93 3.60 -23.44 7.70
C ARG A 93 3.05 -22.40 6.72
N THR A 94 3.92 -21.52 6.22
CA THR A 94 3.55 -20.42 5.31
C THR A 94 3.32 -20.84 3.86
N ALA A 95 3.66 -22.08 3.47
CA ALA A 95 3.50 -22.59 2.11
C ALA A 95 2.07 -22.46 1.55
N LYS A 96 1.04 -22.49 2.42
CA LYS A 96 -0.36 -22.29 2.02
C LYS A 96 -0.69 -20.85 1.60
N PHE A 97 0.19 -19.88 1.88
CA PHE A 97 0.06 -18.47 1.54
C PHE A 97 1.04 -18.02 0.45
N LYS A 98 1.66 -18.95 -0.29
CA LYS A 98 2.69 -18.64 -1.29
C LYS A 98 2.27 -17.55 -2.29
N GLU A 99 1.00 -17.52 -2.70
CA GLU A 99 0.47 -16.55 -3.68
C GLU A 99 0.24 -15.15 -3.07
N SER A 100 0.29 -15.05 -1.74
CA SER A 100 0.14 -13.81 -0.98
C SER A 100 1.46 -13.35 -0.35
N MET A 101 2.57 -13.95 -0.79
CA MET A 101 3.94 -13.69 -0.37
C MET A 101 4.84 -13.49 -1.60
N LYS A 102 6.08 -13.05 -1.39
CA LYS A 102 7.11 -12.97 -2.43
C LYS A 102 8.36 -13.74 -2.00
#